data_AF-A0A6A6ZBX2-F1
#
_entry.id   AF-A0A6A6ZBX2-F1
#
_cell.length_a   1.000
_cell.length_b   1.000
_cell.length_c   1.000
_cell.angle_alpha   90.00
_cell.angle_beta   90.00
_cell.angle_gamma   90.00
#
_symmetry.space_group_name_H-M   'P 1'
#
loop_
_entity.id
_entity.type
_entity.pdbx_description
1 polymer ?
#
loop_
_entity_poly.entity_id
_entity_poly.type
_entity_poly.pdbx_seq_one_letter_code
_entity_poly.pdbx_strand_id
1 'polypeptide(L)'
;MAIANGFAYSLYNQPLFADMMVHIHYLGGVKQIHAHRAFLFKLSGLFRKWSLAPSKNPHENVFDIKNHNLAVVEKCLRYFYTDRYPVSLVTDTNGDKLVTHVLIHLWAEEYKVPRLQKASARAFRKDVSTCSLSEIQKFAALYQVLYEKNVDSNSPMGKAVAESLPRDKDNIPPAPVGCVIS
;
A
#
# COMPACT_ATOMS: atom_id res chain seq x y z
N MET A 1 19.64 6.00 -17.08
CA MET A 1 19.61 4.57 -16.70
C MET A 1 18.20 4.00 -16.97
N ALA A 2 17.80 3.84 -18.25
CA ALA A 2 16.41 3.54 -18.64
C ALA A 2 16.21 2.14 -19.26
N ILE A 3 17.28 1.40 -19.56
CA ILE A 3 17.24 0.12 -20.31
C ILE A 3 16.90 -1.07 -19.39
N ALA A 4 17.13 -0.98 -18.08
CA ALA A 4 16.95 -2.10 -17.14
C ALA A 4 15.48 -2.44 -16.80
N ASN A 5 14.52 -1.53 -17.05
CA ASN A 5 13.15 -1.69 -16.54
C ASN A 5 12.29 -2.66 -17.38
N GLY A 6 12.59 -2.85 -18.67
CA GLY A 6 11.84 -3.77 -19.52
C GLY A 6 12.07 -5.24 -19.15
N PHE A 7 13.33 -5.60 -18.87
CA PHE A 7 13.71 -6.95 -18.49
C PHE A 7 13.14 -7.35 -17.12
N ALA A 8 13.29 -6.48 -16.11
CA ALA A 8 12.75 -6.76 -14.78
C ALA A 8 11.21 -6.92 -14.81
N TYR A 9 10.49 -6.07 -15.55
CA TYR A 9 9.04 -6.22 -15.71
C TYR A 9 8.66 -7.57 -16.33
N SER A 10 9.42 -8.04 -17.32
CA SER A 10 9.15 -9.32 -17.99
C SER A 10 9.29 -10.54 -17.07
N LEU A 11 10.00 -10.41 -15.94
CA LEU A 11 10.16 -11.47 -14.94
C LEU A 11 9.02 -11.50 -13.91
N TYR A 12 8.10 -10.53 -13.90
CA TYR A 12 6.98 -10.56 -12.97
C TYR A 12 6.10 -11.78 -13.21
N ASN A 13 5.90 -12.57 -12.15
CA ASN A 13 5.12 -13.81 -12.18
C ASN A 13 5.57 -14.82 -13.25
N GLN A 14 6.88 -14.82 -13.58
CA GLN A 14 7.46 -15.83 -14.45
C GLN A 14 8.22 -16.86 -13.62
N PRO A 15 8.12 -18.16 -13.96
CA PRO A 15 8.86 -19.22 -13.27
C PRO A 15 10.37 -19.18 -13.56
N LEU A 16 10.77 -18.53 -14.66
CA LEU A 16 12.16 -18.44 -15.08
C LEU A 16 12.99 -17.69 -14.02
N PHE A 17 13.93 -18.39 -13.37
CA PHE A 17 14.77 -17.91 -12.26
C PHE A 17 14.01 -17.54 -10.97
N ALA A 18 12.72 -17.85 -10.87
CA ALA A 18 11.98 -17.66 -9.63
C ALA A 18 12.52 -18.60 -8.55
N ASP A 19 12.84 -18.05 -7.40
CA ASP A 19 13.41 -18.75 -6.24
C ASP A 19 12.47 -18.75 -5.03
N MET A 20 11.26 -18.21 -5.21
CA MET A 20 10.19 -18.28 -4.21
C MET A 20 8.79 -18.18 -4.84
N MET A 21 7.80 -18.58 -4.05
CA MET A 21 6.38 -18.39 -4.32
C MET A 21 5.78 -17.40 -3.33
N VAL A 22 4.96 -16.47 -3.83
CA VAL A 22 4.10 -15.64 -2.99
C VAL A 22 2.68 -16.18 -3.10
N HIS A 23 2.09 -16.54 -1.97
CA HIS A 23 0.71 -16.98 -1.87
C HIS A 23 -0.15 -15.83 -1.36
N ILE A 24 -1.07 -15.35 -2.19
CA ILE A 24 -2.03 -14.32 -1.79
C ILE A 24 -3.35 -15.00 -1.47
N HIS A 25 -3.71 -15.03 -0.20
CA HIS A 25 -4.97 -15.57 0.27
C HIS A 25 -6.06 -14.52 0.12
N TYR A 26 -7.11 -14.83 -0.64
CA TYR A 26 -8.27 -13.98 -0.87
C TYR A 26 -9.55 -14.80 -0.79
N LEU A 27 -10.71 -14.17 -0.56
CA LEU A 27 -12.04 -14.78 -0.36
C LEU A 27 -12.22 -16.21 -0.96
N GLY A 28 -11.88 -17.24 -0.19
CA GLY A 28 -12.08 -18.66 -0.56
C GLY A 28 -11.00 -19.30 -1.45
N GLY A 29 -9.90 -18.63 -1.76
CA GLY A 29 -8.85 -19.14 -2.64
C GLY A 29 -7.44 -18.59 -2.37
N VAL A 30 -6.48 -19.13 -3.10
CA VAL A 30 -5.06 -18.72 -3.01
C VAL A 30 -4.54 -18.46 -4.41
N LYS A 31 -4.01 -17.26 -4.64
CA LYS A 31 -3.29 -16.93 -5.87
C LYS A 31 -1.81 -17.16 -5.64
N GLN A 32 -1.20 -17.96 -6.51
CA GLN A 32 0.22 -18.23 -6.48
C GLN A 32 0.94 -17.32 -7.47
N ILE A 33 2.04 -16.69 -7.01
CA ILE A 33 2.88 -15.84 -7.84
C ILE A 33 4.32 -16.32 -7.75
N HIS A 34 4.92 -16.62 -8.91
CA HIS A 34 6.36 -16.83 -9.00
C HIS A 34 7.09 -15.52 -8.75
N ALA A 35 8.02 -15.51 -7.80
CA ALA A 35 8.74 -14.31 -7.43
C ALA A 35 10.24 -14.55 -7.29
N HIS A 36 10.97 -13.44 -7.39
CA HIS A 36 12.42 -13.42 -7.26
C HIS A 36 12.77 -12.60 -6.03
N ARG A 37 13.39 -13.26 -5.07
CA ARG A 37 13.86 -12.70 -3.80
C ARG A 37 14.64 -11.41 -3.98
N ALA A 38 15.53 -11.37 -4.98
CA ALA A 38 16.36 -10.21 -5.29
C ALA A 38 15.56 -8.91 -5.51
N PHE A 39 14.40 -8.98 -6.17
CA PHE A 39 13.55 -7.79 -6.39
C PHE A 39 12.81 -7.38 -5.11
N LEU A 40 12.30 -8.34 -4.34
CA LEU A 40 11.54 -8.06 -3.12
C LEU A 40 12.44 -7.44 -2.02
N PHE A 41 13.62 -8.01 -1.77
CA PHE A 41 14.49 -7.60 -0.64
C PHE A 41 15.19 -6.27 -0.85
N LYS A 42 15.37 -5.89 -2.12
CA LYS A 42 15.91 -4.59 -2.50
C LYS A 42 15.07 -3.45 -1.92
N LEU A 43 13.74 -3.60 -1.92
CA LEU A 43 12.82 -2.51 -1.61
C LEU A 43 12.00 -2.71 -0.32
N SER A 44 11.86 -3.94 0.18
CA SER A 44 11.12 -4.24 1.41
C SER A 44 12.04 -4.66 2.54
N GLY A 45 11.96 -3.94 3.66
CA GLY A 45 12.61 -4.33 4.90
C GLY A 45 12.04 -5.62 5.49
N LEU A 46 10.74 -5.88 5.31
CA LEU A 46 10.10 -7.10 5.80
C LEU A 46 10.61 -8.32 5.04
N PHE A 47 10.56 -8.30 3.71
CA PHE A 47 11.04 -9.43 2.91
C PHE A 47 12.54 -9.68 3.12
N ARG A 48 13.34 -8.62 3.30
CA ARG A 48 14.76 -8.76 3.66
C ARG A 48 14.95 -9.49 4.99
N LYS A 49 14.20 -9.12 6.03
CA LYS A 49 14.25 -9.81 7.33
C LYS A 49 13.81 -11.26 7.20
N TRP A 50 12.74 -11.53 6.46
CA TRP A 50 12.24 -12.87 6.21
C TRP A 50 13.30 -13.75 5.52
N SER A 51 14.03 -13.23 4.54
CA SER A 51 15.08 -13.98 3.86
C SER A 51 16.26 -14.38 4.74
N LEU A 52 16.57 -13.56 5.74
CA LEU A 52 17.70 -13.77 6.63
C LEU A 52 17.32 -14.64 7.82
N ALA A 53 16.02 -14.81 8.07
CA ALA A 53 15.52 -15.69 9.11
C ALA A 53 15.77 -17.15 8.71
N PRO A 54 16.33 -17.99 9.60
CA PRO A 54 16.46 -19.41 9.33
C PRO A 54 15.05 -20.01 9.19
N SER A 55 14.72 -20.46 7.98
CA SER A 55 13.49 -21.22 7.76
C SER A 55 13.58 -22.53 8.54
N LYS A 56 12.50 -22.92 9.22
CA LYS A 56 12.37 -24.27 9.80
C LYS A 56 12.41 -25.35 8.72
N ASN A 57 12.03 -25.01 7.49
CA ASN A 57 12.10 -25.86 6.30
C ASN A 57 12.90 -25.15 5.21
N PRO A 58 14.17 -25.52 4.96
CA PRO A 58 14.99 -24.90 3.91
C PRO A 58 14.41 -25.10 2.49
N HIS A 59 13.43 -25.99 2.34
CA HIS A 59 12.72 -26.27 1.09
C HIS A 59 11.42 -25.46 0.90
N GLU A 60 10.96 -24.76 1.94
CA GLU A 60 9.69 -24.02 1.91
C GLU A 60 9.94 -22.56 1.56
N ASN A 61 10.14 -22.29 0.26
CA ASN A 61 10.34 -20.93 -0.26
C ASN A 61 9.00 -20.24 -0.55
N VAL A 62 8.04 -20.35 0.36
CA VAL A 62 6.70 -19.80 0.22
C VAL A 62 6.50 -18.64 1.20
N PHE A 63 6.02 -17.51 0.70
CA PHE A 63 5.62 -16.37 1.52
C PHE A 63 4.11 -16.14 1.41
N ASP A 64 3.40 -16.28 2.52
CA ASP A 64 1.95 -16.06 2.57
C ASP A 64 1.61 -14.59 2.88
N ILE A 65 0.73 -14.03 2.04
CA ILE A 65 0.07 -12.73 2.23
C ILE A 65 -1.40 -13.00 2.52
N LYS A 66 -1.90 -12.54 3.67
CA LYS A 66 -3.28 -12.77 4.13
C LYS A 66 -3.95 -11.44 4.43
N ASN A 67 -5.29 -11.43 4.42
CA ASN A 67 -6.11 -10.27 4.83
C ASN A 67 -5.91 -9.00 3.99
N HIS A 68 -5.54 -9.14 2.71
CA HIS A 68 -5.39 -8.01 1.80
C HIS A 68 -6.23 -8.18 0.54
N ASN A 69 -6.60 -7.06 -0.07
CA ASN A 69 -7.22 -7.04 -1.38
C ASN A 69 -6.23 -7.56 -2.44
N LEU A 70 -6.62 -8.59 -3.19
CA LEU A 70 -5.79 -9.25 -4.20
C LEU A 70 -5.21 -8.25 -5.22
N ALA A 71 -6.04 -7.36 -5.77
CA ALA A 71 -5.62 -6.40 -6.78
C ALA A 71 -4.60 -5.39 -6.24
N VAL A 72 -4.76 -4.96 -4.98
CA VAL A 72 -3.79 -4.08 -4.30
C VAL A 72 -2.45 -4.80 -4.13
N VAL A 73 -2.47 -6.04 -3.64
CA VAL A 73 -1.24 -6.82 -3.46
C VAL A 73 -0.51 -7.02 -4.79
N GLU A 74 -1.21 -7.36 -5.86
CA GLU A 74 -0.58 -7.51 -7.19
C GLU A 74 0.04 -6.20 -7.69
N LYS A 75 -0.65 -5.07 -7.50
CA LYS A 75 -0.10 -3.73 -7.83
C LYS A 75 1.19 -3.46 -7.03
N CYS A 76 1.19 -3.78 -5.74
CA CYS A 76 2.38 -3.66 -4.88
C CYS A 76 3.50 -4.61 -5.28
N LEU A 77 3.20 -5.87 -5.64
CA LEU A 77 4.20 -6.83 -6.09
C LEU A 77 4.84 -6.41 -7.42
N ARG A 78 4.06 -5.88 -8.36
CA ARG A 78 4.59 -5.31 -9.61
C ARG A 78 5.49 -4.10 -9.39
N TYR A 79 5.27 -3.32 -8.34
CA TYR A 79 6.14 -2.20 -7.98
C TYR A 79 7.58 -2.69 -7.75
N PHE A 80 7.81 -3.87 -7.18
CA PHE A 80 9.16 -4.37 -6.93
C PHE A 80 9.98 -4.63 -8.21
N TYR A 81 9.30 -4.97 -9.31
CA TYR A 81 9.94 -5.26 -10.59
C TYR A 81 10.13 -4.01 -11.45
N THR A 82 9.32 -2.98 -11.22
CA THR A 82 9.29 -1.79 -12.09
C THR A 82 9.83 -0.53 -11.43
N ASP A 83 9.83 -0.49 -10.09
CA ASP A 83 10.06 0.70 -9.27
C ASP A 83 9.19 1.90 -9.69
N ARG A 84 8.03 1.61 -10.31
CA ARG A 84 7.06 2.58 -10.81
C ARG A 84 5.76 2.43 -10.04
N TYR A 85 5.27 3.54 -9.50
CA TYR A 85 4.00 3.56 -8.80
C TYR A 85 2.89 3.00 -9.72
N PRO A 86 2.10 2.01 -9.27
CA PRO A 86 1.06 1.41 -10.09
C PRO A 86 0.00 2.47 -10.41
N VAL A 87 -0.21 2.71 -11.70
CA VAL A 87 -1.24 3.64 -12.16
C VAL A 87 -2.61 2.99 -11.91
N SER A 88 -3.57 3.81 -11.46
CA SER A 88 -4.96 3.39 -11.39
C SER A 88 -5.48 3.02 -12.78
N LEU A 89 -6.44 2.10 -12.88
CA LEU A 89 -7.01 1.76 -14.17
C LEU A 89 -7.80 2.96 -14.70
N VAL A 90 -7.86 3.10 -16.02
CA VAL A 90 -8.61 4.19 -16.68
C VAL A 90 -10.11 4.13 -16.31
N THR A 91 -10.59 2.94 -15.95
CA THR A 91 -11.97 2.67 -15.54
C THR A 91 -12.27 2.99 -14.07
N ASP A 92 -11.25 3.27 -13.26
CA ASP A 92 -11.45 3.53 -11.82
C ASP A 92 -12.14 4.89 -11.65
N THR A 93 -13.22 4.95 -10.87
CA THR A 93 -13.80 6.24 -10.46
C THR A 93 -12.78 6.99 -9.59
N ASN A 94 -12.89 8.32 -9.48
CA ASN A 94 -11.92 9.06 -8.66
C ASN A 94 -11.93 8.60 -7.20
N GLY A 95 -13.09 8.24 -6.64
CA GLY A 95 -13.18 7.65 -5.30
C GLY A 95 -12.40 6.34 -5.17
N ASP A 96 -12.50 5.44 -6.16
CA ASP A 96 -11.76 4.17 -6.18
C ASP A 96 -10.24 4.37 -6.25
N LYS A 97 -9.80 5.42 -6.96
CA LYS A 97 -8.38 5.81 -7.01
C LYS A 97 -7.88 6.21 -5.63
N LEU A 98 -8.60 7.10 -4.95
CA LEU A 98 -8.25 7.56 -3.60
C LEU A 98 -8.13 6.39 -2.61
N VAL A 99 -9.11 5.48 -2.62
CA VAL A 99 -9.09 4.26 -1.80
C VAL A 99 -7.89 3.38 -2.15
N THR A 100 -7.60 3.19 -3.44
CA THR A 100 -6.45 2.40 -3.90
C THR A 100 -5.13 2.97 -3.39
N HIS A 101 -4.93 4.30 -3.44
CA HIS A 101 -3.70 4.93 -2.92
C HIS A 101 -3.53 4.70 -1.42
N VAL A 102 -4.62 4.79 -0.66
CA VAL A 102 -4.65 4.49 0.77
C VAL A 102 -4.26 3.04 1.05
N LEU A 103 -4.90 2.08 0.37
CA LEU A 103 -4.62 0.66 0.59
C LEU A 103 -3.17 0.29 0.22
N ILE A 104 -2.63 0.89 -0.85
CA ILE A 104 -1.21 0.73 -1.19
C ILE A 104 -0.30 1.34 -0.13
N HIS A 105 -0.67 2.49 0.45
CA HIS A 105 0.10 3.12 1.53
C HIS A 105 0.19 2.23 2.77
N LEU A 106 -0.97 1.72 3.21
CA LEU A 106 -1.08 0.78 4.33
C LEU A 106 -0.23 -0.46 4.11
N TRP A 107 -0.36 -1.08 2.94
CA TRP A 107 0.44 -2.23 2.57
C TRP A 107 1.94 -1.89 2.58
N ALA A 108 2.34 -0.75 2.01
CA ALA A 108 3.75 -0.34 2.00
C ALA A 108 4.31 -0.09 3.41
N GLU A 109 3.49 0.40 4.34
CA GLU A 109 3.88 0.59 5.73
C GLU A 109 4.08 -0.73 6.47
N GLU A 110 3.16 -1.68 6.29
CA GLU A 110 3.24 -3.02 6.89
C GLU A 110 4.46 -3.77 6.38
N TYR A 111 4.68 -3.80 5.06
CA TYR A 111 5.77 -4.50 4.40
C TYR A 111 7.09 -3.71 4.38
N LYS A 112 7.13 -2.54 5.04
CA LYS A 112 8.32 -1.68 5.18
C LYS A 112 8.94 -1.34 3.82
N VAL A 113 8.15 -0.71 2.95
CA VAL A 113 8.53 -0.23 1.60
C VAL A 113 8.42 1.31 1.55
N PRO A 114 9.35 2.08 2.14
CA PRO A 114 9.19 3.53 2.35
C PRO A 114 9.05 4.33 1.05
N ARG A 115 9.66 3.86 -0.05
CA ARG A 115 9.56 4.53 -1.36
C ARG A 115 8.15 4.42 -1.92
N LEU A 116 7.53 3.25 -1.83
CA LEU A 116 6.13 3.04 -2.24
C LEU A 116 5.17 3.82 -1.34
N GLN A 117 5.43 3.86 -0.03
CA GLN A 117 4.66 4.66 0.93
C GLN A 117 4.66 6.16 0.57
N LYS A 118 5.83 6.73 0.22
CA LYS A 118 5.93 8.12 -0.24
C LYS A 118 5.27 8.34 -1.60
N ALA A 119 5.39 7.36 -2.50
CA ALA A 119 4.81 7.44 -3.83
C ALA A 119 3.27 7.40 -3.79
N SER A 120 2.67 6.56 -2.94
CA SER A 120 1.21 6.51 -2.77
C SER A 120 0.64 7.80 -2.19
N ALA A 121 1.28 8.38 -1.17
CA ALA A 121 0.86 9.67 -0.62
C ALA A 121 0.94 10.81 -1.64
N ARG A 122 1.99 10.82 -2.48
CA ARG A 122 2.12 11.81 -3.56
C ARG A 122 1.03 11.64 -4.63
N ALA A 123 0.76 10.41 -5.04
CA ALA A 123 -0.28 10.10 -6.01
C ALA A 123 -1.68 10.47 -5.47
N PHE A 124 -1.94 10.16 -4.21
CA PHE A 124 -3.16 10.59 -3.52
C PHE A 124 -3.35 12.11 -3.57
N ARG A 125 -2.34 12.89 -3.17
CA ARG A 125 -2.42 14.37 -3.20
C ARG A 125 -2.72 14.92 -4.58
N LYS A 126 -2.15 14.29 -5.62
CA LYS A 126 -2.41 14.68 -7.00
C LYS A 126 -3.87 14.40 -7.36
N ASP A 127 -4.34 13.19 -7.12
CA ASP A 127 -5.66 12.76 -7.58
C ASP A 127 -6.78 13.43 -6.75
N VAL A 128 -6.58 13.63 -5.45
CA VAL A 128 -7.55 14.33 -4.59
C VAL A 128 -7.72 15.80 -4.98
N SER A 129 -6.65 16.46 -5.46
CA SER A 129 -6.75 17.85 -5.95
C SER A 129 -7.58 18.00 -7.22
N THR A 130 -7.84 16.88 -7.91
CA THR A 130 -8.68 16.83 -9.12
C THR A 130 -10.10 16.35 -8.82
N CYS A 131 -10.38 15.92 -7.58
CA CYS A 131 -11.70 15.47 -7.17
C CYS A 131 -12.62 16.66 -6.87
N SER A 132 -13.91 16.49 -7.16
CA SER A 132 -14.96 17.38 -6.67
C SER A 132 -15.17 17.21 -5.17
N LEU A 133 -15.75 18.23 -4.52
CA LEU A 133 -16.05 18.18 -3.08
C LEU A 133 -16.94 16.98 -2.71
N SER A 134 -17.91 16.63 -3.57
CA SER A 134 -18.80 15.49 -3.31
C SER A 134 -18.07 14.14 -3.36
N GLU A 135 -17.05 14.00 -4.21
CA GLU A 135 -16.20 12.80 -4.25
C GLU A 135 -15.31 12.72 -3.00
N ILE A 136 -14.75 13.85 -2.56
CA ILE A 136 -13.96 13.93 -1.32
C ILE A 136 -14.82 13.57 -0.11
N GLN A 137 -16.07 14.04 -0.04
CA GLN A 137 -17.00 13.70 1.05
C GLN A 137 -17.39 12.23 1.05
N LYS A 138 -17.70 11.64 -0.12
CA LYS A 138 -17.95 10.19 -0.25
C LYS A 138 -16.74 9.38 0.19
N PHE A 139 -15.55 9.80 -0.23
CA PHE A 139 -14.31 9.19 0.20
C PHE A 139 -14.11 9.33 1.71
N ALA A 140 -14.35 10.49 2.31
CA ALA A 140 -14.20 10.71 3.75
C ALA A 140 -15.06 9.74 4.58
N ALA A 141 -16.31 9.52 4.18
CA ALA A 141 -17.20 8.57 4.82
C ALA A 141 -16.68 7.12 4.73
N LEU A 142 -16.17 6.71 3.56
CA LEU A 142 -15.54 5.39 3.37
C LEU A 142 -14.21 5.27 4.12
N TYR A 143 -13.44 6.35 4.14
CA TYR A 143 -12.13 6.44 4.73
C TYR A 143 -12.22 6.26 6.24
N GLN A 144 -13.19 6.88 6.91
CA GLN A 144 -13.38 6.73 8.36
C GLN A 144 -13.50 5.25 8.79
N VAL A 145 -14.22 4.44 7.99
CA VAL A 145 -14.35 2.99 8.18
C VAL A 145 -13.02 2.24 7.94
N LEU A 146 -12.21 2.69 6.97
CA LEU A 146 -10.91 2.09 6.65
C LEU A 146 -9.80 2.52 7.63
N TYR A 147 -9.87 3.72 8.21
CA TYR A 147 -8.79 4.40 8.92
C TYR A 147 -8.86 4.36 10.44
N GLU A 148 -10.06 4.31 11.07
CA GLU A 148 -10.22 4.36 12.54
C GLU A 148 -9.48 3.24 13.29
N LYS A 149 -8.92 2.24 12.60
CA LYS A 149 -8.18 1.13 13.21
C LYS A 149 -6.69 1.04 12.87
N ASN A 150 -6.15 1.76 11.87
CA ASN A 150 -4.91 1.27 11.22
C ASN A 150 -3.82 2.29 10.85
N VAL A 151 -3.97 3.61 11.05
CA VAL A 151 -2.94 4.57 10.55
C VAL A 151 -2.62 5.70 11.51
N ASP A 152 -1.32 6.01 11.62
CA ASP A 152 -0.79 7.18 12.30
C ASP A 152 -1.14 8.47 11.54
N SER A 153 -1.79 9.42 12.22
CA SER A 153 -2.12 10.74 11.70
C SER A 153 -0.88 11.54 11.28
N ASN A 154 0.30 11.21 11.81
CA ASN A 154 1.57 11.82 11.45
C ASN A 154 2.24 11.20 10.21
N SER A 155 1.70 10.09 9.69
CA SER A 155 2.19 9.44 8.46
C SER A 155 2.05 10.35 7.24
N PRO A 156 2.78 10.10 6.13
CA PRO A 156 2.65 10.91 4.91
C PRO A 156 1.24 10.90 4.32
N MET A 157 0.50 9.78 4.44
CA MET A 157 -0.89 9.71 4.00
C MET A 157 -1.84 10.40 4.99
N GLY A 158 -1.63 10.22 6.30
CA GLY A 158 -2.42 10.91 7.33
C GLY A 158 -2.41 12.43 7.13
N LYS A 159 -1.23 13.00 6.88
CA LYS A 159 -1.07 14.42 6.53
C LYS A 159 -1.78 14.79 5.23
N ALA A 160 -1.61 13.98 4.19
CA ALA A 160 -2.24 14.23 2.88
C ALA A 160 -3.77 14.25 2.98
N VAL A 161 -4.36 13.37 3.78
CA VAL A 161 -5.81 13.32 3.97
C VAL A 161 -6.30 14.45 4.85
N ALA A 162 -5.62 14.74 5.97
CA ALA A 162 -5.96 15.86 6.85
C ALA A 162 -5.93 17.23 6.12
N GLU A 163 -5.02 17.39 5.15
CA GLU A 163 -4.95 18.57 4.27
C GLU A 163 -6.12 18.64 3.27
N SER A 164 -6.72 17.49 2.92
CA SER A 164 -7.73 17.39 1.85
C SER A 164 -9.16 17.42 2.36
N LEU A 165 -9.38 17.10 3.64
CA LEU A 165 -10.71 17.12 4.24
C LEU A 165 -11.14 18.57 4.54
N PRO A 166 -12.38 18.97 4.21
CA PRO A 166 -12.90 20.26 4.63
C PRO A 166 -12.87 20.31 6.16
N ARG A 167 -12.21 21.34 6.71
CA ARG A 167 -12.30 21.62 8.14
C ARG A 167 -13.73 22.07 8.40
N ASP A 168 -14.53 21.23 9.04
CA ASP A 168 -15.72 21.72 9.71
C ASP A 168 -15.26 22.78 10.71
N LYS A 169 -15.51 24.05 10.39
CA LYS A 169 -15.27 25.14 11.33
C LYS A 169 -16.24 25.10 12.51
N ASP A 170 -17.24 24.21 12.48
CA ASP A 170 -18.37 24.23 13.40
C ASP A 170 -18.44 23.03 14.37
N ASN A 171 -17.47 22.11 14.38
CA ASN A 171 -17.45 20.98 15.33
C ASN A 171 -16.04 20.72 15.90
N ILE A 172 -15.45 21.73 16.55
CA ILE A 172 -14.36 21.50 17.51
C ILE A 172 -15.02 21.19 18.86
N PRO A 173 -15.03 19.94 19.34
CA PRO A 173 -15.38 19.69 20.74
C PRO A 173 -14.38 20.47 21.61
N PRO A 174 -14.85 21.18 22.66
CA PRO A 174 -13.97 21.97 23.51
C PRO A 174 -12.86 21.07 24.07
N ALA A 175 -11.65 21.63 24.11
CA ALA A 175 -10.50 20.97 24.70
C ALA A 175 -10.87 20.40 26.08
N PRO A 176 -10.46 19.17 26.42
CA PRO A 176 -10.75 18.60 27.73
C PRO A 176 -10.23 19.55 28.81
N VAL A 177 -11.16 20.08 29.59
CA VAL A 177 -10.87 20.94 30.73
C VAL A 177 -10.12 20.10 31.77
N GLY A 178 -8.86 20.45 31.98
CA GLY A 178 -8.08 20.22 33.20
C GLY A 178 -8.05 18.79 33.75
N CYS A 179 -6.96 18.06 33.48
CA CYS A 179 -6.44 17.14 34.49
C CYS A 179 -5.34 17.86 35.26
N VAL A 180 -5.73 18.36 36.43
CA VAL A 180 -4.84 18.91 37.46
C VAL A 180 -3.89 17.79 37.87
N ILE A 181 -2.59 18.02 37.69
CA ILE A 181 -1.57 17.18 38.33
C ILE A 181 -1.64 17.49 39.82
N SER A 182 -2.14 16.54 40.60
CA SER A 182 -1.89 16.42 42.05
C SER A 182 -1.08 15.15 42.26
#